data_AF-A0A3P8B3K3-F1
#
_entry.id   AF-A0A3P8B3K3-F1
#
_cell.length_a   1.000
_cell.length_b   1.000
_cell.length_c   1.000
_cell.angle_alpha   90.00
_cell.angle_beta   90.00
_cell.angle_gamma   90.00
#
_symmetry.space_group_name_H-M   'P 1'
#
loop_
_entity.id
_entity.type
_entity.pdbx_description
1 polymer ?
#
loop_
_entity_poly.entity_id
_entity_poly.type
_entity_poly.pdbx_seq_one_letter_code
_entity_poly.pdbx_strand_id
1 'polypeptide(L)'
;MDRRRFQYIITIALVASYACCLFCLNAFGFVSLCLSGSFLMSINILGQIAMISAQLIAVAFTITVRKRLHLKLEETWRDRPGCAQPSDCLPVRRFLHSETLLIIILCVFLFFQAVLLIASSVVCEQRSHAERQRLIKEREEEDDDD
;
A
#
# COMPACT_ATOMS: atom_id res chain seq x y z
N MET A 1 9.36 -28.55 -10.41
CA MET A 1 9.67 -27.14 -10.12
C MET A 1 8.91 -26.73 -8.86
N ASP A 2 9.60 -26.37 -7.78
CA ASP A 2 9.04 -26.28 -6.42
C ASP A 2 7.98 -25.17 -6.27
N ARG A 3 6.75 -25.53 -5.86
CA ARG A 3 5.63 -24.61 -5.55
C ARG A 3 6.02 -23.46 -4.61
N ARG A 4 7.00 -23.71 -3.73
CA ARG A 4 7.58 -22.75 -2.79
C ARG A 4 8.39 -21.64 -3.47
N ARG A 5 9.16 -21.96 -4.52
CA ARG A 5 9.87 -20.94 -5.32
C ARG A 5 8.88 -20.08 -6.08
N PHE A 6 7.80 -20.68 -6.57
CA PHE A 6 6.76 -19.95 -7.28
C PHE A 6 6.05 -18.93 -6.37
N GLN A 7 5.73 -19.31 -5.12
CA GLN A 7 5.20 -18.36 -4.13
C GLN A 7 6.18 -17.24 -3.80
N TYR A 8 7.46 -17.56 -3.59
CA TYR A 8 8.47 -16.55 -3.30
C TYR A 8 8.65 -15.54 -4.45
N ILE A 9 8.64 -16.03 -5.69
CA ILE A 9 8.69 -15.20 -6.90
C ILE A 9 7.45 -14.31 -7.00
N ILE A 10 6.26 -14.85 -6.74
CA ILE A 10 5.00 -14.06 -6.75
C ILE A 10 5.05 -12.97 -5.68
N THR A 11 5.51 -13.28 -4.47
CA THR A 11 5.59 -12.29 -3.38
C THR A 11 6.61 -11.19 -3.73
N ILE A 12 7.78 -11.53 -4.26
CA ILE A 12 8.75 -10.54 -4.71
C ILE A 12 8.18 -9.70 -5.86
N ALA A 13 7.52 -10.31 -6.83
CA ALA A 13 6.90 -9.61 -7.94
C ALA A 13 5.80 -8.65 -7.47
N LEU A 14 4.98 -9.06 -6.50
CA LEU A 14 3.95 -8.21 -5.87
C LEU A 14 4.56 -7.04 -5.10
N VAL A 15 5.66 -7.27 -4.37
CA VAL A 15 6.35 -6.22 -3.63
C VAL A 15 7.02 -5.23 -4.59
N ALA A 16 7.64 -5.74 -5.67
CA ALA A 16 8.28 -4.92 -6.69
C ALA A 16 7.26 -4.09 -7.49
N SER A 17 6.13 -4.70 -7.87
CA SER A 17 5.05 -3.98 -8.55
C SER A 17 4.43 -2.93 -7.64
N TYR A 18 4.20 -3.25 -6.37
CA TYR A 18 3.72 -2.30 -5.38
C TYR A 18 4.69 -1.13 -5.17
N ALA A 19 6.00 -1.38 -5.07
CA ALA A 19 7.02 -0.34 -4.96
C ALA A 19 7.05 0.56 -6.21
N CYS A 20 6.90 -0.01 -7.40
CA CYS A 20 6.81 0.74 -8.66
C CYS A 20 5.57 1.64 -8.69
N CYS A 21 4.40 1.10 -8.33
CA CYS A 21 3.16 1.87 -8.24
C CYS A 21 3.24 3.00 -7.20
N LEU A 22 3.87 2.74 -6.04
CA LEU A 22 4.16 3.76 -5.03
C LEU A 22 5.05 4.87 -5.58
N PHE A 23 6.09 4.52 -6.32
CA PHE A 23 6.98 5.50 -6.94
C PHE A 23 6.22 6.37 -7.96
N CYS A 24 5.41 5.76 -8.83
CA CYS A 24 4.58 6.48 -9.78
C CYS A 24 3.56 7.41 -9.08
N LEU A 25 2.94 6.96 -7.99
CA LEU A 25 1.99 7.79 -7.23
C LEU A 25 2.66 8.93 -6.48
N ASN A 26 3.85 8.71 -5.93
CA ASN A 26 4.64 9.78 -5.33
C ASN A 26 5.05 10.82 -6.37
N ALA A 27 5.50 10.38 -7.56
CA ALA A 27 5.79 11.27 -8.68
C ALA A 27 4.54 12.04 -9.14
N PHE A 28 3.40 11.35 -9.25
CA PHE A 28 2.12 11.96 -9.61
C PHE A 28 1.64 12.96 -8.55
N GLY A 29 1.76 12.63 -7.27
CA GLY A 29 1.47 13.54 -6.16
C GLY A 29 2.37 14.78 -6.16
N PHE A 30 3.65 14.62 -6.47
CA PHE A 30 4.58 15.74 -6.60
C PHE A 30 4.20 16.65 -7.79
N VAL A 31 3.93 16.05 -8.94
CA VAL A 31 3.45 16.79 -10.13
C VAL A 31 2.11 17.48 -9.86
N SER A 32 1.22 16.82 -9.11
CA SER A 32 -0.07 17.35 -8.69
C SER A 32 0.05 18.51 -7.69
N LEU A 33 1.10 18.54 -6.85
CA LEU A 33 1.42 19.70 -6.00
C LEU A 33 1.95 20.88 -6.82
N CYS A 34 2.71 20.61 -7.87
CA CYS A 34 3.27 21.64 -8.75
C CYS A 34 2.20 22.28 -9.66
N LEU A 35 1.16 21.53 -10.04
CA LEU A 35 0.06 22.02 -10.85
C LEU A 35 -1.05 22.54 -9.92
N SER A 36 -1.46 23.80 -10.06
CA SER A 36 -2.45 24.43 -9.16
C SER A 36 -3.89 23.91 -9.29
N GLY A 37 -4.12 22.80 -10.01
CA GLY A 37 -5.47 22.29 -10.29
C GLY A 37 -5.97 21.32 -9.22
N SER A 38 -7.08 21.66 -8.56
CA SER A 38 -7.74 20.80 -7.56
C SER A 38 -8.16 19.41 -8.09
N PHE A 39 -8.38 19.29 -9.40
CA PHE A 39 -8.76 18.02 -10.05
C PHE A 39 -7.64 16.97 -10.05
N LEU A 40 -6.38 17.37 -10.24
CA LEU A 40 -5.27 16.43 -10.20
C LEU A 40 -5.02 15.91 -8.78
N MET A 41 -5.33 16.73 -7.77
CA MET A 41 -5.22 16.30 -6.39
C MET A 41 -6.32 15.32 -5.99
N SER A 42 -7.55 15.51 -6.45
CA SER A 42 -8.63 14.55 -6.19
C SER A 42 -8.35 13.19 -6.83
N ILE A 43 -7.80 13.15 -8.04
CA ILE A 43 -7.36 11.90 -8.69
C ILE A 43 -6.23 11.24 -7.89
N ASN A 44 -5.27 12.02 -7.40
CA ASN A 44 -4.18 11.49 -6.57
C ASN A 44 -4.71 10.86 -5.27
N ILE A 45 -5.68 11.50 -4.60
CA ILE A 45 -6.35 10.96 -3.40
C ILE A 45 -7.07 9.64 -3.73
N LEU A 46 -7.84 9.60 -4.82
CA LEU A 46 -8.51 8.38 -5.29
C LEU A 46 -7.52 7.25 -5.59
N GLY A 47 -6.40 7.57 -6.24
CA GLY A 47 -5.32 6.63 -6.52
C GLY A 47 -4.68 6.07 -5.25
N GLN A 48 -4.47 6.91 -4.23
CA GLN A 48 -3.95 6.46 -2.94
C GLN A 48 -4.93 5.54 -2.20
N ILE A 49 -6.23 5.84 -2.21
CA ILE A 49 -7.28 4.97 -1.62
C ILE A 49 -7.31 3.61 -2.34
N ALA A 50 -7.25 3.61 -3.67
CA ALA A 50 -7.20 2.38 -4.46
C ALA A 50 -5.97 1.53 -4.11
N MET A 51 -4.80 2.15 -3.92
CA MET A 51 -3.60 1.42 -3.52
C MET A 51 -3.67 0.86 -2.09
N ILE A 52 -4.18 1.63 -1.14
CA ILE A 52 -4.35 1.17 0.25
C ILE A 52 -5.28 -0.05 0.28
N SER A 53 -6.41 0.01 -0.46
CA SER A 53 -7.34 -1.12 -0.54
C SER A 53 -6.71 -2.35 -1.19
N ALA A 54 -5.98 -2.20 -2.30
CA ALA A 54 -5.26 -3.29 -2.95
C ALA A 54 -4.20 -3.91 -2.02
N GLN A 55 -3.50 -3.10 -1.24
CA GLN A 55 -2.51 -3.57 -0.28
C GLN A 55 -3.13 -4.32 0.90
N LEU A 56 -4.27 -3.87 1.43
CA LEU A 56 -5.02 -4.60 2.45
C LEU A 56 -5.45 -5.98 1.95
N ILE A 57 -5.94 -6.06 0.71
CA ILE A 57 -6.30 -7.34 0.06
C ILE A 57 -5.05 -8.23 -0.08
N ALA A 58 -3.92 -7.67 -0.52
CA ALA A 58 -2.66 -8.41 -0.66
C ALA A 58 -2.14 -8.94 0.68
N VAL A 59 -2.24 -8.14 1.75
CA VAL A 59 -1.87 -8.56 3.12
C VAL A 59 -2.80 -9.67 3.60
N ALA A 60 -4.12 -9.51 3.46
CA ALA A 60 -5.11 -10.51 3.85
C ALA A 60 -4.91 -11.84 3.09
N PHE A 61 -4.63 -11.76 1.80
CA PHE A 61 -4.30 -12.92 0.97
C PHE A 61 -3.01 -13.59 1.45
N THR A 62 -1.96 -12.82 1.71
CA THR A 62 -0.68 -13.32 2.24
C THR A 62 -0.88 -14.05 3.57
N ILE A 63 -1.64 -13.47 4.51
CA ILE A 63 -1.95 -14.10 5.81
C ILE A 63 -2.77 -15.39 5.63
N THR A 64 -3.73 -15.40 4.71
CA THR A 64 -4.58 -16.56 4.46
C THR A 64 -3.79 -17.71 3.83
N VAL A 65 -2.95 -17.40 2.84
CA VAL A 65 -2.04 -18.36 2.21
C VAL A 65 -1.03 -18.88 3.24
N ARG A 66 -0.51 -18.00 4.11
CA ARG A 66 0.36 -18.36 5.23
C ARG A 66 -0.29 -19.41 6.14
N LYS A 67 -1.52 -19.18 6.60
CA LYS A 67 -2.25 -20.16 7.43
C LYS A 67 -2.38 -21.53 6.73
N ARG A 68 -2.72 -21.53 5.44
CA ARG A 68 -2.80 -22.79 4.66
C ARG A 68 -1.44 -23.45 4.45
N LEU A 69 -0.36 -22.68 4.27
CA LEU A 69 0.97 -23.22 4.07
C LEU A 69 1.54 -23.83 5.36
N HIS A 70 1.32 -23.17 6.50
CA HIS A 70 1.76 -23.66 7.80
C HIS A 70 1.13 -25.00 8.13
N LEU A 71 -0.19 -25.15 7.92
CA LEU A 71 -0.89 -26.43 8.15
C LEU A 71 -0.31 -27.56 7.29
N LYS A 72 -0.06 -27.32 5.99
CA LYS A 72 0.51 -28.34 5.10
C LYS A 72 1.99 -28.63 5.39
N LEU A 73 2.77 -27.62 5.78
CA LEU A 73 4.14 -27.86 6.22
C LEU A 73 4.12 -28.71 7.49
N GLU A 74 3.33 -28.36 8.49
CA GLU A 74 3.26 -29.11 9.74
C GLU A 74 2.93 -30.59 9.51
N GLU A 75 1.99 -30.90 8.61
CA GLU A 75 1.73 -32.29 8.17
C GLU A 75 2.97 -32.96 7.53
N THR A 76 3.66 -32.27 6.62
CA THR A 76 4.80 -32.85 5.89
C THR A 76 6.05 -33.01 6.76
N TRP A 77 6.19 -32.19 7.81
CA TRP A 77 7.35 -32.21 8.71
C TRP A 77 7.20 -33.23 9.83
N ARG A 78 5.96 -33.58 10.22
CA ARG A 78 5.67 -34.61 11.23
C ARG A 78 6.22 -35.99 10.86
N ASP A 79 6.40 -36.26 9.57
CA ASP A 79 6.91 -37.53 9.03
C ASP A 79 8.45 -37.58 8.87
N ARG A 80 9.20 -36.49 9.11
CA ARG A 80 10.66 -36.49 8.96
C ARG A 80 11.40 -36.73 10.28
N PRO A 81 12.27 -37.76 10.37
CA PRO A 81 13.08 -38.00 11.56
C PRO A 81 14.11 -36.87 11.73
N GLY A 82 14.08 -36.18 12.88
CA GLY A 82 15.01 -35.08 13.23
C GLY A 82 14.36 -33.72 13.52
N CYS A 83 13.04 -33.58 13.33
CA CYS A 83 12.30 -32.35 13.63
C CYS A 83 11.12 -32.64 14.57
N ALA A 84 11.41 -32.89 15.85
CA ALA A 84 10.40 -33.17 16.87
C ALA A 84 9.66 -31.90 17.36
N GLN A 85 10.26 -30.72 17.19
CA GLN A 85 9.63 -29.43 17.47
C GLN A 85 9.75 -28.49 16.25
N PRO A 86 8.67 -27.76 15.89
CA PRO A 86 8.67 -26.81 14.77
C PRO A 86 9.66 -25.63 14.95
N SER A 87 10.12 -25.38 16.18
CA SER A 87 11.08 -24.34 16.55
C SER A 87 12.54 -24.65 16.17
N ASP A 88 12.92 -25.92 16.05
CA ASP A 88 14.32 -26.34 15.88
C ASP A 88 14.72 -26.56 14.41
N CYS A 89 13.75 -26.57 13.50
CA CYS A 89 14.03 -26.70 12.07
C CYS A 89 14.51 -25.34 11.49
N LEU A 90 15.83 -25.16 11.40
CA LEU A 90 16.53 -23.99 10.81
C LEU A 90 15.87 -23.36 9.56
N PRO A 91 15.42 -24.12 8.53
CA PRO A 91 14.78 -23.54 7.35
C PRO A 91 13.41 -22.91 7.63
N VAL A 92 12.67 -23.37 8.65
CA VAL A 92 11.37 -22.83 9.05
C VAL A 92 11.54 -21.49 9.76
N ARG A 93 12.52 -21.40 10.67
CA ARG A 93 12.82 -20.17 11.41
C ARG A 93 13.26 -19.02 10.50
N ARG A 94 14.12 -19.31 9.51
CA ARG A 94 14.58 -18.30 8.53
C ARG A 94 13.44 -17.81 7.63
N PHE A 95 12.53 -18.71 7.23
CA PHE A 95 11.34 -18.35 6.45
C PHE A 95 10.38 -17.44 7.25
N LEU A 96 10.06 -17.81 8.49
CA LEU A 96 9.22 -17.03 9.40
C LEU A 96 9.77 -15.63 9.69
N HIS A 97 11.09 -15.52 9.86
CA HIS A 97 11.75 -14.24 10.10
C HIS A 97 11.64 -13.32 8.88
N SER A 98 11.91 -13.84 7.68
CA SER A 98 11.77 -13.07 6.42
C SER A 98 10.34 -12.59 6.19
N GLU A 99 9.35 -13.42 6.54
CA GLU A 99 7.93 -13.09 6.37
C GLU A 99 7.48 -12.01 7.38
N THR A 100 7.96 -12.10 8.62
CA THR A 100 7.67 -11.09 9.65
C THR A 100 8.27 -9.74 9.27
N LEU A 101 9.50 -9.73 8.74
CA LEU A 101 10.15 -8.53 8.21
C LEU A 101 9.33 -7.89 7.08
N LEU A 102 8.80 -8.72 6.17
CA LEU A 102 7.92 -8.27 5.08
C LEU A 102 6.64 -7.61 5.59
N ILE A 103 6.00 -8.21 6.59
CA ILE A 103 4.80 -7.64 7.22
C ILE A 103 5.12 -6.29 7.88
N ILE A 104 6.23 -6.19 8.62
CA ILE A 104 6.65 -4.95 9.26
C ILE A 104 6.86 -3.85 8.21
N ILE A 105 7.58 -4.16 7.13
CA ILE A 105 7.83 -3.22 6.03
C ILE A 105 6.50 -2.75 5.42
N LEU A 106 5.56 -3.67 5.15
CA LEU A 106 4.23 -3.32 4.64
C LEU A 106 3.44 -2.41 5.58
N CYS A 107 3.50 -2.67 6.90
CA CYS A 107 2.86 -1.82 7.90
C CYS A 107 3.45 -0.40 7.92
N VAL A 108 4.78 -0.28 7.83
CA VAL A 108 5.47 1.01 7.75
C VAL A 108 5.06 1.77 6.49
N PHE A 109 5.02 1.11 5.34
CA PHE A 109 4.54 1.73 4.10
C PHE A 109 3.10 2.21 4.18
N LEU A 110 2.22 1.41 4.78
CA LEU A 110 0.81 1.76 4.97
C LEU A 110 0.65 2.97 5.89
N PHE A 111 1.47 3.07 6.94
CA PHE A 111 1.53 4.25 7.79
C PHE A 111 1.93 5.51 7.01
N PHE A 112 3.01 5.44 6.21
CA PHE A 112 3.41 6.57 5.37
C PHE A 112 2.34 6.95 4.34
N GLN A 113 1.68 5.97 3.71
CA GLN A 113 0.57 6.24 2.79
C GLN A 113 -0.61 6.95 3.48
N ALA A 114 -0.95 6.56 4.72
CA ALA A 114 -1.99 7.24 5.48
C ALA A 114 -1.62 8.71 5.77
N VAL A 115 -0.37 8.97 6.14
CA VAL A 115 0.13 10.35 6.34
C VAL A 115 0.08 11.16 5.04
N LEU A 116 0.50 10.57 3.92
CA LEU A 116 0.41 11.23 2.61
C LEU A 116 -1.04 11.52 2.20
N LEU A 117 -1.97 10.61 2.50
CA LEU A 117 -3.38 10.78 2.19
C LEU A 117 -3.97 11.96 2.96
N ILE A 118 -3.68 12.04 4.27
CA ILE A 118 -4.11 13.16 5.13
C ILE A 118 -3.51 14.47 4.64
N ALA A 119 -2.21 14.49 4.33
CA ALA A 119 -1.57 15.70 3.81
C ALA A 119 -2.20 16.13 2.48
N SER A 120 -2.46 15.18 1.58
CA SER A 120 -3.09 15.45 0.28
C SER A 120 -4.53 15.94 0.44
N SER A 121 -5.29 15.40 1.38
CA SER A 121 -6.67 15.85 1.64
C SER A 121 -6.71 17.26 2.21
N VAL A 122 -5.82 17.59 3.16
CA VAL A 122 -5.72 18.95 3.74
C VAL A 122 -5.33 19.96 2.66
N VAL A 123 -4.34 19.64 1.83
CA VAL A 123 -3.93 20.53 0.72
C VAL A 123 -5.06 20.69 -0.29
N CYS A 124 -5.77 19.62 -0.63
CA CYS A 124 -6.91 19.66 -1.54
C CYS A 124 -8.04 20.54 -0.99
N GLU A 125 -8.34 20.44 0.31
CA GLU A 125 -9.36 21.25 0.97
C GLU A 125 -8.97 22.74 0.97
N GLN A 126 -7.72 23.06 1.30
CA GLN A 126 -7.22 24.44 1.25
C GLN A 126 -7.30 25.04 -0.17
N ARG A 127 -6.90 24.27 -1.19
CA ARG A 127 -6.98 24.69 -2.60
C ARG A 127 -8.42 24.88 -3.05
N SER A 128 -9.30 23.95 -2.70
CA SER A 128 -10.74 24.04 -3.00
C SER A 128 -11.40 25.25 -2.35
N HIS A 129 -11.07 25.54 -1.08
CA HIS A 129 -11.56 26.74 -0.39
C HIS A 129 -11.07 28.03 -1.07
N ALA A 130 -9.80 28.07 -1.50
CA ALA A 130 -9.25 29.23 -2.20
C ALA A 130 -9.90 29.44 -3.58
N GLU A 131 -10.13 28.36 -4.34
CA GLU A 131 -10.87 28.43 -5.62
C GLU A 131 -12.31 28.90 -5.40
N ARG A 132 -13.01 28.37 -4.40
CA ARG A 132 -14.38 28.76 -4.09
C ARG A 132 -14.48 30.23 -3.66
N GLN A 133 -13.53 30.73 -2.87
CA GLN A 133 -13.49 32.15 -2.49
C GLN A 133 -13.21 33.07 -3.68
N ARG A 134 -12.38 32.65 -4.64
CA ARG A 134 -12.16 33.41 -5.88
C ARG A 134 -13.43 33.50 -6.71
N LEU A 135 -14.12 32.39 -6.91
CA LEU A 135 -15.37 32.36 -7.68
C LEU A 135 -16.48 33.20 -7.04
N ILE A 136 -16.56 33.25 -5.70
CA ILE A 136 -17.52 34.11 -5.00
C ILE A 136 -17.19 35.60 -5.23
N LYS A 137 -15.91 35.97 -5.14
CA LYS A 137 -15.47 37.36 -5.40
C LYS A 137 -15.72 37.80 -6.85
N GLU A 138 -15.39 36.95 -7.82
CA GLU A 138 -15.66 37.25 -9.24
C GLU A 138 -17.16 37.48 -9.49
N ARG A 139 -18.02 36.74 -8.78
CA ARG A 139 -19.48 36.87 -8.89
C ARG A 139 -20.02 38.12 -8.21
N GLU A 140 -19.46 38.50 -7.06
CA GLU A 140 -19.80 39.75 -6.36
C GLU A 140 -19.36 40.98 -7.18
N GLU A 141 -18.19 40.91 -7.83
CA GLU A 141 -17.72 41.96 -8.74
C GLU A 141 -18.57 42.06 -10.01
N GLU A 142 -19.07 40.95 -10.57
CA GLU A 142 -20.00 40.96 -11.71
C GLU A 142 -21.41 41.50 -11.35
N ASP A 143 -21.91 41.25 -10.14
CA ASP A 143 -23.25 41.68 -9.70
C ASP A 143 -23.30 43.19 -9.31
N ASP A 144 -22.16 43.85 -9.06
CA ASP A 144 -22.08 45.29 -8.68
C ASP A 144 -21.96 46.25 -9.89
N ASP A 145 -21.69 45.74 -11.10
CA ASP A 145 -21.49 46.52 -12.34
C ASP A 145 -22.78 46.69 -13.21
N ASP A 146 -23.93 46.10 -12.80
CA ASP A 146 -25.26 46.19 -13.43
C ASP A 146 -26.26 47.08 -12.63
#